data_AF-A0A0D1YRC2-F1
#
_entry.id   AF-A0A0D1YRC2-F1
#
_cell.length_a   1.000
_cell.length_b   1.000
_cell.length_c   1.000
_cell.angle_alpha   90.00
_cell.angle_beta   90.00
_cell.angle_gamma   90.00
#
_symmetry.space_group_name_H-M   'P 1'
#
loop_
_entity.id
_entity.type
_entity.pdbx_description
1 polymer ?
#
loop_
_entity_poly.entity_id
_entity_poly.type
_entity_poly.pdbx_seq_one_letter_code
_entity_poly.pdbx_strand_id
1 'polypeptide(L)'
;MSSTQGTWDTGEQIREHKLACSVINLHGTEDAVFDDNNFNLLKQFTNNMSSENRDAILRENGWVDEPGSRPGMKAATQSQSLSGLLIARYGTDEPALDDRDWELLKGWFDRGMPIGEHIHR
;
A
#
# COMPACT_ATOMS: atom_id res chain seq x y z
N MET A 1 20.33 17.84 17.26
CA MET A 1 19.96 16.56 16.63
C MET A 1 18.95 16.91 15.55
N SER A 2 19.35 16.84 14.28
CA SER A 2 18.58 17.35 13.15
C SER A 2 17.31 16.54 12.93
N SER A 3 16.17 17.20 13.10
CA SER A 3 14.88 16.74 12.59
C SER A 3 14.87 16.94 11.08
N THR A 4 15.27 15.92 10.32
CA THR A 4 15.07 15.94 8.87
C THR A 4 13.61 15.60 8.61
N GLN A 5 12.72 16.59 8.73
CA GLN A 5 11.41 16.58 8.08
C GLN A 5 11.66 16.62 6.57
N GLY A 6 11.98 15.47 5.99
CA GLY A 6 11.90 15.30 4.56
C GLY A 6 10.42 15.40 4.18
N THR A 7 10.07 16.40 3.38
CA THR A 7 8.94 16.31 2.46
C THR A 7 9.22 15.16 1.50
N TRP A 8 8.72 13.97 1.82
CA TRP A 8 8.82 12.80 0.95
C TRP A 8 7.67 12.95 -0.05
N ASP A 9 7.99 13.34 -1.28
CA ASP A 9 6.98 13.44 -2.34
C ASP A 9 6.57 12.01 -2.72
N THR A 10 5.46 11.55 -2.17
CA THR A 10 4.86 10.23 -2.46
C THR A 10 4.69 10.01 -3.97
N GLY A 11 4.46 11.07 -4.75
CA GLY A 11 4.41 11.02 -6.21
C GLY A 11 5.78 10.81 -6.87
N GLU A 12 6.87 11.29 -6.28
CA GLU A 12 8.25 10.95 -6.68
C GLU A 12 8.59 9.51 -6.29
N GLN A 13 8.20 9.06 -5.11
CA GLN A 13 8.46 7.67 -4.67
C GLN A 13 7.69 6.63 -5.46
N ILE A 14 6.46 6.94 -5.88
CA ILE A 14 5.70 6.11 -6.81
C ILE A 14 6.38 6.07 -8.18
N ARG A 15 6.83 7.23 -8.70
CA ARG A 15 7.54 7.31 -9.99
C ARG A 15 8.85 6.52 -9.99
N GLU A 16 9.62 6.58 -8.91
CA GLU A 16 10.93 5.92 -8.81
C GLU A 16 10.86 4.48 -8.28
N HIS A 17 9.67 3.87 -8.15
CA HIS A 17 9.47 2.55 -7.52
C HIS A 17 9.99 2.47 -6.06
N LYS A 18 10.18 3.62 -5.42
CA LYS A 18 10.63 3.74 -4.03
C LYS A 18 9.49 3.68 -3.03
N LEU A 19 8.22 3.78 -3.43
CA LEU A 19 7.09 3.68 -2.50
C LEU A 19 7.07 2.31 -1.82
N ALA A 20 7.23 1.22 -2.58
CA ALA A 20 7.32 -0.13 -2.02
C ALA A 20 8.52 -0.26 -1.06
N CYS A 21 9.70 0.24 -1.44
CA CYS A 21 10.89 0.25 -0.58
C CYS A 21 10.72 1.12 0.68
N SER A 22 10.06 2.28 0.58
CA SER A 22 9.79 3.16 1.72
C SER A 22 8.81 2.50 2.68
N VAL A 23 7.71 1.92 2.20
CA VAL A 23 6.73 1.21 3.04
C VAL A 23 7.39 -0.02 3.71
N ILE A 24 8.17 -0.80 2.96
CA ILE A 24 8.92 -1.97 3.48
C ILE A 24 9.91 -1.54 4.57
N ASN A 25 10.70 -0.49 4.32
CA ASN A 25 11.73 -0.01 5.25
C ASN A 25 11.15 0.70 6.49
N LEU A 26 9.99 1.36 6.38
CA LEU A 26 9.36 2.09 7.50
C LEU A 26 8.52 1.19 8.42
N HIS A 27 7.96 0.09 7.91
CA HIS A 27 7.01 -0.73 8.67
C HIS A 27 7.54 -2.10 9.09
N GLY A 28 8.83 -2.39 8.86
CA GLY A 28 9.47 -3.64 9.28
C GLY A 28 8.89 -4.87 8.58
N THR A 29 8.41 -4.70 7.35
CA THR A 29 7.80 -5.78 6.55
C THR A 29 8.78 -6.25 5.49
N GLU A 30 9.95 -6.69 5.95
CA GLU A 30 11.09 -7.12 5.11
C GLU A 30 10.71 -8.29 4.18
N ASP A 31 9.69 -9.07 4.54
CA ASP A 31 9.20 -10.22 3.78
C ASP A 31 8.04 -9.91 2.81
N ALA A 32 7.52 -8.67 2.78
CA ALA A 32 6.38 -8.31 1.94
C ALA A 32 6.81 -7.96 0.51
N VAL A 33 6.15 -8.58 -0.48
CA VAL A 33 6.47 -8.45 -1.90
C VAL A 33 5.42 -7.58 -2.58
N PHE A 34 5.86 -6.70 -3.48
CA PHE A 34 5.00 -5.88 -4.33
C PHE A 34 5.08 -6.40 -5.78
N ASP A 35 4.30 -7.43 -6.09
CA ASP A 35 4.19 -8.06 -7.41
C ASP A 35 3.01 -7.51 -8.24
N ASP A 36 2.81 -8.03 -9.46
CA ASP A 36 1.70 -7.62 -10.34
C ASP A 36 0.31 -7.82 -9.69
N ASN A 37 0.17 -8.83 -8.81
CA ASN A 37 -1.06 -9.07 -8.08
C ASN A 37 -1.30 -7.98 -7.02
N ASN A 38 -0.26 -7.62 -6.27
CA ASN A 38 -0.27 -6.50 -5.33
C ASN A 38 -0.60 -5.19 -6.05
N PHE A 39 -0.04 -4.97 -7.24
CA PHE A 39 -0.33 -3.80 -8.06
C PHE A 39 -1.80 -3.73 -8.48
N ASN A 40 -2.33 -4.83 -9.03
CA ASN A 40 -3.73 -4.91 -9.45
C ASN A 40 -4.69 -4.74 -8.27
N LEU A 41 -4.36 -5.33 -7.12
CA LEU A 41 -5.15 -5.23 -5.91
C LEU A 41 -5.20 -3.79 -5.39
N LEU A 42 -4.04 -3.13 -5.35
CA LEU A 42 -3.95 -1.73 -4.91
C LEU A 42 -4.74 -0.82 -5.85
N LYS A 43 -4.65 -1.05 -7.17
CA LYS A 43 -5.46 -0.36 -8.17
C LYS A 43 -6.96 -0.56 -7.93
N GLN A 44 -7.39 -1.80 -7.72
CA GLN A 44 -8.80 -2.13 -7.42
C GLN A 44 -9.29 -1.37 -6.18
N PHE A 45 -8.48 -1.33 -5.13
CA PHE A 45 -8.84 -0.60 -3.91
C PHE A 45 -8.94 0.90 -4.14
N THR A 46 -7.99 1.52 -4.86
CA THR A 46 -8.01 2.97 -5.13
C THR A 46 -9.21 3.44 -5.96
N ASN A 47 -9.83 2.55 -6.73
CA ASN A 47 -11.07 2.85 -7.46
C ASN A 47 -12.26 3.05 -6.53
N ASN A 48 -12.25 2.45 -5.34
CA ASN A 48 -13.29 2.57 -4.33
C ASN A 48 -12.69 2.51 -2.91
N MET A 49 -12.14 3.63 -2.45
CA MET A 49 -11.52 3.73 -1.13
C MET A 49 -12.60 3.91 -0.07
N SER A 50 -13.04 2.79 0.51
CA SER A 50 -13.99 2.77 1.62
C SER A 50 -13.65 1.64 2.59
N SER A 51 -14.07 1.79 3.86
CA SER A 51 -13.91 0.75 4.88
C SER A 51 -14.65 -0.53 4.50
N GLU A 52 -15.79 -0.43 3.83
CA GLU A 52 -16.53 -1.59 3.33
C GLU A 52 -15.75 -2.34 2.23
N ASN A 53 -15.13 -1.61 1.29
CA ASN A 53 -14.32 -2.21 0.23
C ASN A 53 -13.04 -2.85 0.80
N ARG A 54 -12.39 -2.17 1.77
CA ARG A 54 -11.28 -2.75 2.55
C ARG A 54 -11.69 -4.08 3.15
N ASP A 55 -12.78 -4.09 3.92
CA ASP A 55 -13.24 -5.28 4.63
C ASP A 55 -13.63 -6.42 3.67
N ALA A 56 -14.21 -6.09 2.51
CA ALA A 56 -14.52 -7.06 1.47
C ALA A 56 -13.23 -7.72 0.93
N ILE A 57 -12.25 -6.91 0.53
CA ILE A 57 -10.95 -7.40 0.03
C ILE A 57 -10.27 -8.30 1.06
N LEU A 58 -10.23 -7.90 2.33
CA LEU A 58 -9.61 -8.71 3.38
C LEU A 58 -10.32 -10.04 3.59
N ARG A 59 -11.66 -10.07 3.55
CA ARG A 59 -12.43 -11.31 3.68
C ARG A 59 -12.23 -12.24 2.49
N GLU A 60 -12.29 -11.71 1.27
CA GLU A 60 -12.14 -12.48 0.03
C GLU A 60 -10.76 -13.16 -0.06
N ASN A 61 -9.72 -12.51 0.46
CA ASN A 61 -8.36 -13.04 0.46
C ASN A 61 -8.00 -13.82 1.75
N GLY A 62 -8.91 -13.94 2.72
CA GLY A 62 -8.64 -14.64 3.99
C GLY A 62 -7.68 -13.90 4.93
N TRP A 63 -7.51 -12.58 4.75
CA TRP A 63 -6.56 -11.73 5.48
C TRP A 63 -7.15 -10.99 6.69
N VAL A 64 -8.33 -11.41 7.18
CA VAL A 64 -8.94 -10.81 8.36
C VAL A 64 -8.13 -11.18 9.60
N ASP A 65 -7.45 -10.20 10.20
CA ASP A 65 -6.69 -10.37 11.43
C ASP A 65 -7.59 -10.73 12.63
N GLU A 66 -6.99 -11.36 13.65
CA GLU A 66 -7.71 -11.67 14.88
C GLU A 66 -7.98 -10.41 15.71
N PRO A 67 -9.07 -10.38 16.52
CA PRO A 67 -9.33 -9.25 17.42
C PRO A 67 -8.11 -8.95 18.31
N GLY A 68 -7.68 -7.68 18.33
CA GLY A 68 -6.51 -7.24 19.10
C GLY A 68 -5.16 -7.43 18.41
N SER A 69 -5.12 -8.09 17.24
CA SER A 69 -3.94 -8.09 16.38
C SER A 69 -3.80 -6.77 15.63
N ARG A 70 -2.56 -6.42 15.27
CA ARG A 70 -2.29 -5.26 14.42
C ARG A 70 -2.91 -5.48 13.03
N PRO A 71 -3.57 -4.48 12.42
CA PRO A 71 -4.14 -4.64 11.08
C PRO A 71 -3.09 -4.91 10.00
N GLY A 72 -3.40 -5.85 9.12
CA GLY A 72 -2.64 -6.28 7.96
C GLY A 72 -1.59 -7.36 8.24
N MET A 73 -1.54 -7.93 9.44
CA MET A 73 -0.52 -8.93 9.79
C MET A 73 -0.69 -10.22 9.01
N LYS A 74 -1.92 -10.72 8.82
CA LYS A 74 -2.15 -11.90 7.98
C LYS A 74 -1.78 -11.66 6.52
N ALA A 75 -2.13 -10.51 5.97
CA ALA A 75 -1.76 -10.15 4.60
C ALA A 75 -0.23 -10.14 4.43
N ALA A 76 0.49 -9.52 5.37
CA ALA A 76 1.94 -9.42 5.32
C ALA A 76 2.65 -10.77 5.58
N THR A 77 2.17 -11.58 6.52
CA THR A 77 2.89 -12.81 6.95
C THR A 77 2.46 -14.07 6.22
N GLN A 78 1.19 -14.22 5.84
CA GLN A 78 0.69 -15.44 5.18
C GLN A 78 0.77 -15.36 3.66
N SER A 79 0.56 -14.17 3.10
CA SER A 79 0.51 -13.97 1.65
C SER A 79 1.59 -13.02 1.14
N GLN A 80 2.47 -12.53 2.02
CA GLN A 80 3.55 -11.60 1.66
C GLN A 80 3.04 -10.41 0.85
N SER A 81 1.81 -9.95 1.14
CA SER A 81 1.09 -8.94 0.36
C SER A 81 1.27 -7.57 0.99
N LEU A 82 2.16 -6.76 0.42
CA LEU A 82 2.36 -5.38 0.84
C LEU A 82 1.10 -4.53 0.61
N SER A 83 0.42 -4.73 -0.51
CA SER A 83 -0.84 -4.04 -0.80
C SER A 83 -1.94 -4.45 0.17
N GLY A 84 -2.00 -5.73 0.56
CA GLY A 84 -2.95 -6.21 1.57
C GLY A 84 -2.72 -5.56 2.94
N LEU A 85 -1.46 -5.35 3.33
CA LEU A 85 -1.10 -4.61 4.54
C LEU A 85 -1.56 -3.14 4.48
N LEU A 86 -1.28 -2.45 3.35
CA LEU A 86 -1.68 -1.06 3.14
C LEU A 86 -3.20 -0.91 3.24
N ILE A 87 -3.93 -1.77 2.53
CA ILE A 87 -5.39 -1.79 2.52
C ILE A 87 -5.93 -2.04 3.93
N ALA A 88 -5.39 -3.04 4.65
CA ALA A 88 -5.86 -3.39 5.99
C ALA A 88 -5.76 -2.24 7.00
N ARG A 89 -4.81 -1.32 6.80
CA ARG A 89 -4.59 -0.16 7.67
C ARG A 89 -5.37 1.08 7.25
N TYR A 90 -5.99 1.08 6.08
CA TYR A 90 -6.82 2.19 5.63
C TYR A 90 -7.96 2.47 6.63
N GLY A 91 -8.08 3.73 7.06
CA GLY A 91 -9.13 4.16 7.99
C GLY A 91 -9.04 3.55 9.40
N THR A 92 -7.86 3.03 9.79
CA THR A 92 -7.58 2.57 11.16
C THR A 92 -6.82 3.63 11.94
N ASP A 93 -6.67 3.44 13.25
CA ASP A 93 -5.86 4.33 14.11
C ASP A 93 -4.33 4.23 13.84
N GLU A 94 -3.92 3.27 13.00
CA GLU A 94 -2.53 3.07 12.57
C GLU A 94 -2.40 3.03 11.02
N PRO A 95 -2.73 4.13 10.32
CA PRO A 95 -2.66 4.16 8.87
C PRO A 95 -1.22 4.00 8.38
N ALA A 96 -1.03 3.21 7.31
CA ALA A 96 0.26 3.10 6.63
C ALA A 96 0.51 4.22 5.61
N LEU A 97 -0.56 4.82 5.10
CA LEU A 97 -0.58 5.96 4.19
C LEU A 97 -1.66 6.92 4.67
N ASP A 98 -1.40 8.23 4.59
CA ASP A 98 -2.42 9.23 4.90
C ASP A 98 -3.40 9.43 3.73
N ASP A 99 -4.49 10.18 3.96
CA ASP A 99 -5.52 10.39 2.94
C ASP A 99 -4.97 11.06 1.67
N ARG A 100 -3.96 11.93 1.81
CA ARG A 100 -3.33 12.63 0.69
C ARG A 100 -2.50 11.66 -0.15
N ASP A 101 -1.78 10.74 0.48
CA ASP A 101 -1.03 9.68 -0.20
C ASP A 101 -1.96 8.77 -1.01
N TRP A 102 -3.11 8.42 -0.44
CA TRP A 102 -4.15 7.65 -1.13
C TRP A 102 -4.72 8.38 -2.36
N GLU A 103 -4.98 9.69 -2.25
CA GLU A 103 -5.42 10.52 -3.38
C GLU A 103 -4.35 10.62 -4.47
N LEU A 104 -3.07 10.77 -4.11
CA LEU A 104 -1.95 10.79 -5.05
C LEU A 104 -1.83 9.45 -5.80
N LEU A 105 -1.96 8.34 -5.08
CA LEU A 105 -1.92 7.00 -5.63
C LEU A 105 -3.08 6.75 -6.60
N LYS A 106 -4.30 7.13 -6.22
CA LYS A 106 -5.47 7.09 -7.11
C LYS A 106 -5.24 7.92 -8.38
N GLY A 107 -4.80 9.17 -8.22
CA GLY A 107 -4.52 10.04 -9.36
C GLY A 107 -3.41 9.51 -10.26
N TRP A 108 -2.49 8.70 -9.74
CA TRP A 108 -1.48 8.00 -10.55
C TRP A 108 -2.10 6.85 -11.35
N PHE A 109 -2.94 6.02 -10.74
CA PHE A 109 -3.65 4.95 -11.45
C PHE A 109 -4.61 5.49 -12.53
N ASP A 110 -5.29 6.60 -12.26
CA ASP A 110 -6.27 7.23 -13.17
C ASP A 110 -5.61 7.89 -14.39
N ARG A 111 -4.42 8.48 -14.23
CA ARG A 111 -3.67 9.10 -15.33
C ARG A 111 -3.06 8.08 -16.29
N GLY A 112 -3.11 6.79 -15.94
CA GLY A 112 -2.37 5.73 -16.62
C GLY A 112 -0.88 5.82 -16.31
N MET A 113 -0.19 4.67 -16.28
CA MET A 113 1.27 4.67 -16.19
C MET A 113 1.84 5.56 -17.31
N PRO A 114 2.83 6.41 -17.04
CA PRO A 114 3.53 7.11 -18.11
C PRO A 114 3.94 6.09 -19.17
N ILE A 115 3.54 6.31 -20.42
CA ILE A 115 3.93 5.45 -21.54
C ILE A 115 5.45 5.62 -21.70
N GLY A 116 6.26 4.74 -21.11
CA GLY A 116 7.72 4.84 -21.26
C GLY A 116 8.63 4.07 -20.30
N GLU A 117 8.20 3.64 -19.12
CA GLU A 117 9.11 2.93 -18.20
C GLU A 117 8.75 1.44 -18.09
N HIS A 118 9.10 0.69 -19.12
CA HIS A 118 9.41 -0.73 -18.93
C HIS A 118 10.71 -0.81 -18.13
N ILE A 119 10.61 -0.99 -16.81
CA ILE A 119 11.76 -1.37 -16.00
C ILE A 119 12.10 -2.82 -16.33
N HIS A 120 13.18 -2.99 -17.09
CA HIS A 120 13.81 -4.28 -17.30
C HIS A 120 14.28 -4.84 -15.94
N ARG A 121 14.00 -6.14 -15.72
CA ARG A 121 14.53 -6.96 -14.63
C ARG A 121 16.04 -6.88 -14.50
#